data_AF-A0A7C4FE11-F1
#
_entry.id   AF-A0A7C4FE11-F1
#
_cell.length_a   1.000
_cell.length_b   1.000
_cell.length_c   1.000
_cell.angle_alpha   90.00
_cell.angle_beta   90.00
_cell.angle_gamma   90.00
#
_symmetry.space_group_name_H-M   'P 1'
#
loop_
_entity.id
_entity.type
_entity.pdbx_description
1 polymer ?
#
loop_
_entity_poly.entity_id
_entity_poly.type
_entity_poly.pdbx_seq_one_letter_code
_entity_poly.pdbx_strand_id
1 'polypeptide(L)' 'MCRGGDLPLEEEALAADLAGKVGLDFDDGLHYYVAKKLDAAIVSYDRDFNGVEGVKRVF' A
#
# COMPACT_ATOMS: atom_id res chain seq x y z
N MET A 1 -24.02 1.93 -9.21
CA MET A 1 -22.97 2.32 -10.18
C MET A 1 -21.88 3.02 -9.40
N CYS A 2 -20.75 2.35 -9.15
CA CYS A 2 -19.58 2.99 -8.56
C CYS A 2 -18.99 3.96 -9.59
N ARG A 3 -18.76 5.22 -9.19
CA ARG A 3 -18.06 6.19 -10.04
C ARG A 3 -16.61 5.72 -10.18
N GLY A 4 -15.98 5.96 -11.33
CA GLY A 4 -14.67 5.41 -11.71
C GLY A 4 -13.46 5.93 -10.92
N GLY A 5 -13.53 5.88 -9.58
CA GLY A 5 -12.49 6.29 -8.64
C GLY A 5 -12.68 5.72 -7.23
N ASP A 6 -13.86 5.17 -6.90
CA ASP A 6 -14.10 4.55 -5.59
C ASP A 6 -13.73 3.06 -5.65
N LEU A 7 -12.78 2.64 -4.81
CA LEU A 7 -12.53 1.22 -4.59
C LEU A 7 -13.73 0.60 -3.87
N PRO A 8 -13.99 -0.71 -4.02
CA PRO A 8 -14.95 -1.40 -3.16
C PRO A 8 -14.56 -1.20 -1.69
N LEU A 9 -15.53 -0.97 -0.80
CA LEU A 9 -15.29 -0.83 0.65
C LEU A 9 -14.49 -2.00 1.23
N GLU A 10 -14.68 -3.20 0.68
CA GLU A 10 -13.92 -4.40 1.04
C GLU A 10 -12.43 -4.26 0.71
N GLU A 11 -12.11 -3.63 -0.42
CA GLU A 11 -10.75 -3.38 -0.85
C GLU A 11 -10.07 -2.31 0.01
N GLU A 12 -10.81 -1.25 0.35
CA GLU A 12 -10.35 -0.21 1.29
C GLU A 12 -10.10 -0.79 2.69
N ALA A 13 -10.99 -1.66 3.16
CA ALA A 13 -10.84 -2.35 4.44
C ALA A 13 -9.63 -3.30 4.45
N LEU A 14 -9.37 -4.00 3.34
CA LEU A 14 -8.19 -4.84 3.20
C LEU A 14 -6.89 -4.03 3.22
N ALA A 15 -6.85 -2.89 2.52
CA ALA A 15 -5.68 -2.02 2.51
C ALA A 15 -5.38 -1.45 3.91
N ALA A 16 -6.43 -1.05 4.64
CA ALA A 16 -6.33 -0.56 6.01
C ALA A 16 -5.84 -1.64 7.01
N ASP A 17 -6.36 -2.86 6.92
CA ASP A 17 -5.96 -3.98 7.78
C ASP A 17 -4.52 -4.44 7.49
N LEU A 18 -4.08 -4.33 6.23
CA LEU A 18 -2.72 -4.69 5.82
C LEU A 18 -1.66 -3.77 6.44
N ALA A 19 -1.96 -2.47 6.57
CA ALA A 19 -1.05 -1.48 7.15
C ALA A 19 -0.52 -1.93 8.53
N GLY A 20 -1.43 -2.31 9.42
CA GLY A 20 -1.09 -2.77 10.76
C GLY A 20 -0.32 -4.09 10.81
N LYS A 21 -0.55 -5.00 9.84
CA LYS A 21 0.14 -6.30 9.76
C LYS A 21 1.59 -6.18 9.30
N VAL A 22 1.86 -5.21 8.43
CA VAL A 22 3.19 -4.97 7.86
C VAL A 22 4.01 -4.00 8.74
N GLY A 23 3.38 -3.40 9.74
CA GLY A 23 4.04 -2.44 10.65
C GLY A 23 4.22 -1.07 10.03
N LEU A 24 3.42 -0.73 9.03
CA LEU A 24 3.37 0.59 8.40
C LEU A 24 2.29 1.44 9.05
N ASP A 25 2.44 2.76 8.98
CA ASP A 25 1.33 3.65 9.28
C ASP A 25 0.24 3.54 8.20
N PHE A 26 -0.88 4.23 8.43
CA PHE A 26 -2.06 4.02 7.62
C PHE A 26 -1.83 4.39 6.15
N ASP A 27 -1.22 5.54 5.88
CA ASP A 27 -0.94 6.02 4.53
C ASP A 27 0.18 5.22 3.84
N ASP A 28 1.22 4.80 4.56
CA ASP A 28 2.22 3.91 3.99
C ASP A 28 1.65 2.52 3.68
N GLY A 29 0.72 2.04 4.49
CA GLY A 29 -0.03 0.81 4.22
C GLY A 29 -0.85 0.88 2.93
N LEU A 30 -1.46 2.02 2.63
CA LEU A 30 -2.17 2.25 1.37
C LEU A 30 -1.20 2.26 0.18
N HIS A 31 -0.06 2.95 0.31
CA HIS A 31 0.99 2.94 -0.72
C HIS A 31 1.53 1.54 -0.97
N TYR A 32 1.81 0.78 0.09
CA TYR A 32 2.24 -0.60 0.02
C TYR A 32 1.22 -1.48 -0.70
N TYR A 33 -0.05 -1.38 -0.32
CA TYR A 33 -1.13 -2.17 -0.91
C TYR A 33 -1.22 -1.96 -2.42
N VAL A 34 -1.25 -0.70 -2.87
CA VAL A 34 -1.35 -0.36 -4.29
C VAL A 34 -0.11 -0.82 -5.05
N ALA A 35 1.09 -0.58 -4.51
CA ALA A 35 2.34 -0.99 -5.15
C ALA A 35 2.41 -2.51 -5.32
N LYS A 36 2.05 -3.27 -4.28
CA LYS A 36 2.03 -4.73 -4.32
C LYS A 36 1.00 -5.28 -5.31
N LYS A 37 -0.20 -4.69 -5.36
CA LYS A 37 -1.27 -5.09 -6.29
C LYS A 37 -0.86 -4.89 -7.75
N LEU A 38 -0.08 -3.85 -8.03
CA LEU A 38 0.36 -3.48 -9.38
C LEU A 38 1.75 -4.03 -9.75
N ASP A 39 2.40 -4.77 -8.86
CA ASP A 39 3.81 -5.18 -8.99
C ASP A 39 4.74 -3.98 -9.33
N ALA A 40 4.48 -2.85 -8.65
CA ALA A 40 5.15 -1.59 -8.88
C ALA A 40 6.21 -1.30 -7.80
N ALA A 41 7.20 -0.49 -8.16
CA ALA A 41 8.15 0.03 -7.21
C ALA A 41 7.58 1.24 -6.45
N ILE A 42 7.85 1.33 -5.15
CA ILE A 42 7.55 2.51 -4.34
C ILE A 42 8.71 3.49 -4.49
N VAL A 43 8.43 4.68 -5.00
CA VAL A 43 9.41 5.77 -5.10
C VAL A 43 9.20 6.71 -3.91
N SER A 44 10.00 6.55 -2.85
CA SER A 44 9.81 7.32 -1.62
C SER A 44 11.09 7.41 -0.79
N TYR A 45 11.47 8.60 -0.34
CA TYR A 45 12.57 8.79 0.62
C TYR A 45 12.25 8.25 2.02
N ASP A 46 11.02 7.81 2.25
CA ASP A 46 10.63 7.20 3.51
C ASP A 46 11.40 5.88 3.71
N ARG A 47 11.93 5.73 4.92
CA ARG A 47 12.71 4.55 5.30
C ARG A 47 11.83 3.43 5.82
N ASP A 48 10.56 3.69 6.10
CA ASP A 48 9.63 2.70 6.65
C ASP A 48 9.34 1.58 5.63
N PHE A 49 9.52 1.85 4.33
CA PHE A 49 9.48 0.84 3.28
C PHE A 49 10.75 -0.02 3.14
N ASN A 50 11.80 0.20 3.95
CA ASN A 50 13.02 -0.58 3.85
C ASN A 50 12.82 -2.01 4.36
N GLY A 51 13.07 -2.99 3.49
CA GLY A 51 12.94 -4.40 3.84
C GLY A 51 11.50 -4.89 3.91
N VAL A 52 10.53 -4.07 3.50
CA VAL A 52 9.14 -4.49 3.37
C VAL A 52 9.02 -5.54 2.27
N GLU A 53 8.48 -6.71 2.62
CA GLU A 53 8.41 -7.85 1.72
C GLU A 53 7.41 -7.63 0.58
N GLY A 54 7.80 -7.99 -0.63
CA GLY A 54 6.91 -7.99 -1.80
C GLY A 54 6.74 -6.63 -2.48
N VAL A 55 7.51 -5.61 -2.10
CA VAL A 55 7.64 -4.35 -2.84
C VAL A 55 9.11 -3.95 -2.94
N LYS A 56 9.45 -3.21 -4.00
CA LYS A 56 10.78 -2.62 -4.16
C LYS A 56 10.70 -1.13 -3.88
N ARG A 57 11.48 -0.64 -2.92
CA ARG A 57 11.68 0.80 -2.70
C ARG A 57 12.77 1.35 -3.63
N VAL A 58 12.56 2.52 -4.22
CA VAL A 58 13.51 3.21 -5.09
C VAL A 58 13.66 4.67 -4.60
N PHE A 59 14.89 5.02 -4.21
CA PHE A 59 15.28 6.20 -3.39
C PHE A 59 14.80 6.11 -1.95
#